data_AF-A0A8T8SC03-F1
#
_entry.id   AF-A0A8T8SC03-F1
#
_cell.length_a   1.000
_cell.length_b   1.000
_cell.length_c   1.000
_cell.angle_alpha   90.00
_cell.angle_beta   90.00
_cell.angle_gamma   90.00
#
_symmetry.space_group_name_H-M   'P 1'
#
loop_
_entity.id
_entity.type
_entity.pdbx_description
1 polymer ?
#
loop_
_entity_poly.entity_id
_entity_poly.type
_entity_poly.pdbx_seq_one_letter_code
_entity_poly.pdbx_strand_id
1 'polypeptide(L)' 'RHGWIWCGQAQHSAGPAIDLGDQPQAYAARLYAALYQLDALGLERLYIQLPPQHDAWAAVHDRLARASQRLD' A
#
# COMPACT_ATOMS: atom_id res chain seq x y z
N ARG A 1 -13.55 10.14 -1.24
CA ARG A 1 -12.12 10.56 -1.08
C ARG A 1 -11.22 9.32 -1.15
N HIS A 2 -10.09 9.39 -1.86
CA HIS A 2 -9.22 8.22 -2.07
C HIS A 2 -7.79 8.47 -1.57
N GLY A 3 -7.15 7.44 -1.05
CA GLY A 3 -5.72 7.45 -0.71
C GLY A 3 -4.93 6.46 -1.53
N TRP A 4 -3.62 6.70 -1.62
CA TRP A 4 -2.72 5.94 -2.46
C TRP A 4 -1.49 5.49 -1.68
N ILE A 5 -1.09 4.23 -1.86
CA ILE A 5 0.13 3.67 -1.30
C ILE A 5 0.98 3.16 -2.47
N TRP A 6 2.19 3.68 -2.59
CA TRP A 6 3.13 3.33 -3.65
C TRP A 6 4.24 2.41 -3.13
N CYS A 7 4.73 1.54 -4.00
CA CYS A 7 5.78 0.55 -3.76
C CYS A 7 7.03 0.89 -4.59
N GLY A 8 7.63 2.04 -4.30
CA GLY A 8 8.68 2.61 -5.12
C GLY A 8 8.10 3.25 -6.39
N GLN A 9 8.66 4.39 -6.76
CA GLN A 9 8.19 5.22 -7.90
C GLN A 9 6.78 5.81 -7.67
N ALA A 10 6.58 6.50 -6.55
CA ALA A 10 5.33 7.22 -6.33
C ALA A 10 4.96 8.16 -7.48
N GLN A 11 3.69 8.08 -7.91
CA GLN A 11 3.14 8.88 -8.99
C GLN A 11 2.18 9.95 -8.46
N HIS A 12 1.94 10.96 -9.28
CA HIS A 12 1.03 12.03 -8.92
C HIS A 12 -0.40 11.48 -8.78
N SER A 13 -0.97 11.67 -7.59
CA SER A 13 -2.22 11.04 -7.18
C SER A 13 -3.24 12.11 -6.81
N ALA A 14 -4.52 11.90 -7.15
CA ALA A 14 -5.60 12.82 -6.81
C ALA A 14 -6.07 12.67 -5.34
N GLY A 15 -5.13 12.77 -4.38
CA GLY A 15 -5.38 12.57 -2.96
C GLY A 15 -4.10 12.33 -2.14
N PRO A 16 -4.22 12.09 -0.82
CA PRO A 16 -3.08 11.72 0.01
C PRO A 16 -2.41 10.45 -0.51
N ALA A 17 -1.10 10.54 -0.74
CA ALA A 17 -0.29 9.45 -1.26
C ALA A 17 0.97 9.26 -0.39
N ILE A 18 1.33 8.01 -0.13
CA ILE A 18 2.52 7.65 0.66
C ILE A 18 3.36 6.66 -0.15
N ASP A 19 4.65 6.98 -0.36
CA ASP A 19 5.62 6.02 -0.89
C ASP A 19 6.27 5.27 0.26
N LEU A 20 6.15 3.94 0.25
CA LEU A 20 6.78 3.09 1.25
C LEU A 20 8.19 2.65 0.85
N GLY A 21 8.57 2.85 -0.41
CA GLY A 21 9.82 2.40 -1.02
C GLY A 21 9.75 0.99 -1.58
N ASP A 22 10.87 0.53 -2.14
CA ASP A 22 11.01 -0.76 -2.84
C ASP A 22 11.64 -1.88 -2.00
N GLN A 23 11.88 -1.62 -0.71
CA GLN A 23 12.51 -2.58 0.21
C GLN A 23 11.44 -3.42 0.91
N PRO A 24 11.37 -4.75 0.71
CA PRO A 24 10.25 -5.58 1.19
C PRO A 24 10.05 -5.50 2.71
N GLN A 25 11.15 -5.59 3.47
CA GLN A 25 11.12 -5.60 4.94
C GLN A 25 10.63 -4.25 5.50
N ALA A 26 11.14 -3.15 4.93
CA ALA A 26 10.77 -1.81 5.33
C ALA A 26 9.33 -1.46 4.88
N TYR A 27 8.93 -1.93 3.70
CA TYR A 27 7.59 -1.76 3.17
C TYR A 27 6.55 -2.37 4.09
N ALA A 28 6.76 -3.61 4.56
CA ALA A 28 5.81 -4.26 5.46
C ALA A 28 5.59 -3.46 6.75
N ALA A 29 6.67 -2.95 7.36
CA ALA A 29 6.57 -2.12 8.57
C ALA A 29 5.90 -0.77 8.28
N ARG A 30 6.27 -0.11 7.19
CA ARG A 30 5.72 1.19 6.78
C ARG A 30 4.26 1.09 6.33
N LEU A 31 3.84 -0.04 5.75
CA LEU A 31 2.48 -0.27 5.28
C LEU A 31 1.47 -0.09 6.41
N TYR A 32 1.74 -0.64 7.58
CA TYR A 32 0.87 -0.46 8.74
C TYR A 32 0.75 0.99 9.19
N ALA A 33 1.88 1.70 9.26
CA ALA A 33 1.90 3.11 9.63
C ALA A 33 1.13 3.95 8.61
N ALA A 34 1.32 3.67 7.31
CA ALA A 34 0.62 4.35 6.22
C ALA A 34 -0.89 4.08 6.25
N LEU A 35 -1.30 2.82 6.46
CA LEU A 35 -2.71 2.47 6.62
C LEU A 35 -3.33 3.23 7.79
N TYR A 36 -2.67 3.27 8.95
CA TYR A 36 -3.17 4.01 10.12
C TYR A 36 -3.28 5.52 9.85
N GLN A 37 -2.28 6.12 9.19
CA GLN A 37 -2.31 7.53 8.82
C GLN A 37 -3.44 7.85 7.85
N LEU A 38 -3.66 6.99 6.86
CA LEU A 38 -4.67 7.21 5.84
C LEU A 38 -6.10 6.91 6.36
N ASP A 39 -6.24 5.95 7.28
CA ASP A 39 -7.49 5.65 7.98
C ASP A 39 -7.98 6.85 8.80
N ALA A 40 -7.07 7.54 9.49
CA ALA A 40 -7.37 8.76 10.23
C ALA A 40 -7.90 9.91 9.37
N LEU A 41 -7.73 9.85 8.03
CA LEU A 41 -8.23 10.86 7.09
C LEU A 41 -9.67 10.61 6.61
N GLY A 42 -10.33 9.55 7.08
CA GLY A 42 -11.71 9.22 6.73
C GLY A 42 -11.89 8.96 5.22
N LEU A 43 -10.96 8.25 4.60
CA LEU A 43 -10.98 7.95 3.18
C LEU A 43 -11.98 6.83 2.88
N GLU A 44 -12.64 6.91 1.72
CA GLU A 44 -13.62 5.90 1.30
C GLU A 44 -12.95 4.67 0.67
N ARG A 45 -11.83 4.87 -0.04
CA ARG A 45 -11.05 3.80 -0.65
C ARG A 45 -9.56 4.07 -0.58
N LEU A 46 -8.80 2.99 -0.45
CA LEU A 46 -7.35 2.97 -0.50
C LEU A 46 -6.90 2.14 -1.70
N TYR A 47 -6.06 2.75 -2.53
CA TYR A 47 -5.41 2.09 -3.65
C TYR A 47 -3.96 1.80 -3.29
N ILE A 48 -3.55 0.55 -3.46
CA ILE A 48 -2.19 0.10 -3.14
C ILE A 48 -1.57 -0.40 -4.44
N GLN A 49 -0.42 0.16 -4.80
CA GLN A 49 0.38 -0.36 -5.90
C GLN A 49 0.85 -1.77 -5.52
N LEU A 50 0.55 -2.74 -6.38
CA LEU A 50 0.92 -4.12 -6.15
C LEU A 50 2.46 -4.24 -6.15
N PRO A 51 3.09 -4.74 -5.07
CA PRO A 51 4.52 -4.96 -5.05
C PRO A 51 4.95 -6.02 -6.07
N PRO A 52 6.24 -6.08 -6.46
CA PRO A 52 6.77 -7.11 -7.35
C PRO A 52 6.45 -8.54 -6.88
N GLN A 53 6.16 -9.46 -7.80
CA GLN A 53 5.82 -10.87 -7.49
C GLN A 53 7.07 -11.76 -7.31
N HIS A 54 7.99 -11.38 -6.43
CA HIS A 54 9.15 -12.21 -6.08
C HIS A 54 9.07 -12.71 -4.63
N ASP A 55 9.83 -13.75 -4.29
CA ASP A 55 9.72 -14.43 -2.99
C ASP A 55 9.87 -13.51 -1.78
N ALA A 56 10.76 -12.51 -1.85
CA ALA A 56 10.90 -11.55 -0.74
C ALA A 56 9.65 -10.67 -0.50
N TRP A 57 8.70 -10.58 -1.44
CA TRP A 57 7.40 -9.93 -1.25
C TRP A 57 6.28 -10.91 -0.92
N ALA A 58 6.52 -12.22 -0.93
CA ALA A 58 5.46 -13.23 -0.73
C ALA A 58 4.66 -12.98 0.56
N ALA A 59 5.34 -12.63 1.65
CA ALA A 59 4.70 -12.28 2.91
C ALA A 59 3.81 -11.02 2.83
N VAL A 60 4.21 -10.02 2.02
CA VAL A 60 3.42 -8.81 1.79
C VAL A 60 2.22 -9.11 0.90
N HIS A 61 2.40 -9.89 -0.18
CA HIS A 61 1.32 -10.32 -1.06
C HIS A 61 0.25 -11.13 -0.34
N ASP A 62 0.66 -12.11 0.46
CA ASP A 62 -0.26 -12.91 1.28
C ASP A 62 -1.08 -12.04 2.23
N ARG A 63 -0.42 -11.07 2.86
CA ARG A 63 -1.09 -10.09 3.73
C ARG A 63 -2.07 -9.22 2.96
N LEU A 64 -1.67 -8.66 1.82
CA LEU A 64 -2.53 -7.82 0.99
C LEU A 64 -3.73 -8.63 0.51
N ALA A 65 -3.55 -9.88 0.10
CA ALA A 65 -4.64 -10.76 -0.32
C ALA A 65 -5.64 -11.05 0.82
N ARG A 66 -5.17 -11.12 2.08
CA ARG A 66 -6.05 -11.30 3.25
C ARG A 66 -6.76 -10.01 3.67
N ALA A 67 -6.10 -8.87 3.53
CA ALA A 67 -6.59 -7.58 4.01
C ALA A 67 -7.35 -6.77 2.96
N SER A 68 -7.22 -7.11 1.67
CA SER A 68 -7.84 -6.39 0.56
C SER A 68 -8.63 -7.35 -0.32
N GLN A 69 -9.66 -6.81 -0.96
CA GLN A 69 -10.38 -7.50 -2.03
C GLN A 69 -9.84 -6.97 -3.35
N ARG A 70 -9.53 -7.87 -4.29
CA ARG A 70 -9.26 -7.44 -5.67
C ARG A 70 -10.56 -6.83 -6.20
N LEU A 71 -10.47 -5.64 -6.78
CA LEU A 71 -11.55 -5.09 -7.57
C LEU A 71 -11.61 -5.90 -8.86
N ASP A 72 -12.69 -6.69 -9.01
CA ASP A 72 -13.04 -7.36 -10.26
C ASP A 72 -13.40 -6.35 -11.36
#